data_AF-A0A679KGT3-F1
#
_entry.id   AF-A0A679KGT3-F1
#
_cell.length_a   1.000
_cell.length_b   1.000
_cell.length_c   1.000
_cell.angle_alpha   90.00
_cell.angle_beta   90.00
_cell.angle_gamma   90.00
#
_symmetry.space_group_name_H-M   'P 1'
#
loop_
_entity.id
_entity.type
_entity.pdbx_description
1 polymer ?
#
loop_
_entity_poly.entity_id
_entity_poly.type
_entity_poly.pdbx_seq_one_letter_code
_entity_poly.pdbx_strand_id
1 'polypeptide(L)'
;MGRDVPGESEKPVVFSHLFEHRYDPSTSTFTPSTVTNAEIQEAIVTLRGDEGLSLSVGNPANFLKDFLRSWSRNALWPEDVAAAGYTARQAYGSGAVFDFVPYLPGQTDPFPYEYDFTGERTPAPDRERLPAIRRARARS
;
A
#
# COMPACT_ATOMS: atom_id res chain seq x y z
N MET A 1 10.47 -23.65 1.68
CA MET A 1 9.93 -24.13 0.39
C MET A 1 8.42 -23.88 0.44
N GLY A 2 8.02 -22.62 0.22
CA GLY A 2 6.63 -22.18 0.22
C GLY A 2 6.01 -22.42 -1.16
N ARG A 3 4.73 -22.75 -1.20
CA ARG A 3 4.03 -23.32 -2.34
C ARG A 3 3.73 -22.24 -3.38
N ASP A 4 4.33 -22.35 -4.56
CA ASP A 4 3.73 -21.82 -5.79
C ASP A 4 2.42 -22.58 -6.01
N VAL A 5 1.29 -21.93 -5.76
CA VAL A 5 -0.02 -22.42 -6.18
C VAL A 5 -0.30 -21.77 -7.54
N PRO A 6 -0.22 -22.51 -8.66
CA PRO A 6 -0.35 -21.91 -9.97
C PRO A 6 -1.72 -21.22 -10.11
N GLY A 7 -1.72 -19.90 -10.25
CA GLY A 7 -2.93 -19.08 -10.42
C GLY A 7 -3.26 -18.13 -9.27
N GLU A 8 -2.60 -18.24 -8.12
CA GLU A 8 -2.69 -17.25 -7.05
C GLU A 8 -1.73 -16.08 -7.32
N SER A 9 -2.15 -14.87 -6.97
CA SER A 9 -1.35 -13.66 -7.17
C SER A 9 -0.13 -13.68 -6.25
N GLU A 10 1.09 -13.49 -6.78
CA GLU A 10 2.35 -13.39 -6.00
C GLU A 10 2.49 -12.06 -5.23
N LYS A 11 1.60 -11.08 -5.49
CA LYS A 11 1.62 -9.75 -4.85
C LYS A 11 1.62 -9.73 -3.31
N PRO A 12 0.96 -10.66 -2.59
CA PRO A 12 1.02 -10.72 -1.12
C PRO A 12 2.45 -10.76 -0.58
N VAL A 13 3.35 -11.51 -1.24
CA VAL A 13 4.77 -11.60 -0.84
C VAL A 13 5.44 -10.22 -0.90
N VAL A 14 5.14 -9.43 -1.92
CA VAL A 14 5.67 -8.06 -2.06
C VAL A 14 5.13 -7.14 -0.97
N PHE A 15 3.85 -7.29 -0.56
CA PHE A 15 3.29 -6.51 0.53
C PHE A 15 3.96 -6.82 1.86
N SER A 16 4.13 -8.11 2.22
CA SER A 16 4.85 -8.53 3.44
C SER A 16 6.28 -8.01 3.43
N HIS A 17 7.01 -8.22 2.32
CA HIS A 17 8.37 -7.72 2.19
C HIS A 17 8.46 -6.20 2.44
N LEU A 18 7.62 -5.40 1.77
CA LEU A 18 7.61 -3.95 1.97
C LEU A 18 7.21 -3.55 3.39
N PHE A 19 6.33 -4.32 4.03
CA PHE A 19 5.87 -4.06 5.38
C PHE A 19 6.97 -4.34 6.41
N GLU A 20 7.60 -5.52 6.35
CA GLU A 20 8.69 -5.92 7.24
C GLU A 20 9.87 -4.93 7.23
N HIS A 21 10.21 -4.37 6.07
CA HIS A 21 11.29 -3.37 5.95
C HIS A 21 10.96 -2.00 6.55
N ARG A 22 9.70 -1.74 6.90
CA ARG A 22 9.21 -0.42 7.37
C ARG A 22 8.56 -0.45 8.74
N TYR A 23 8.06 -1.62 9.15
CA TYR A 23 7.38 -1.80 10.41
C TYR A 23 8.40 -2.03 11.52
N ASP A 24 8.40 -1.16 12.51
CA ASP A 24 9.14 -1.38 13.74
C ASP A 24 8.22 -2.07 14.77
N PRO A 25 8.42 -3.37 15.06
CA PRO A 25 7.58 -4.09 16.01
C PRO A 25 7.74 -3.59 17.45
N SER A 26 8.86 -2.93 17.77
CA SER A 26 9.14 -2.44 19.13
C SER A 26 8.34 -1.19 19.46
N THR A 27 8.12 -0.33 18.46
CA THR A 27 7.33 0.90 18.61
C THR A 27 5.90 0.73 18.06
N SER A 28 5.62 -0.37 17.36
CA SER A 28 4.39 -0.57 16.57
C SER A 28 4.13 0.62 15.65
N THR A 29 5.20 1.18 15.08
CA THR A 29 5.13 2.33 14.16
C THR A 29 5.59 1.95 12.78
N PHE A 30 5.00 2.63 11.79
CA PHE A 30 5.24 2.41 10.38
C PHE A 30 5.65 3.75 9.74
N THR A 31 6.93 3.90 9.36
CA THR A 31 7.45 5.19 8.87
C THR A 31 8.52 5.01 7.78
N PRO A 32 8.39 5.66 6.60
CA PRO A 32 7.20 6.37 6.10
C PRO A 32 6.07 5.39 5.71
N SER A 33 4.82 5.86 5.76
CA SER A 33 3.65 5.06 5.35
C SER A 33 3.52 4.84 3.84
N THR A 34 4.02 5.81 3.06
CA THR A 34 3.89 5.82 1.61
C THR A 34 4.92 4.92 0.96
N VAL A 35 4.42 4.00 0.12
CA VAL A 35 5.19 3.18 -0.80
C VAL A 35 5.16 3.80 -2.19
N THR A 36 6.33 3.85 -2.82
CA THR A 36 6.57 4.46 -4.13
C THR A 36 6.79 3.42 -5.23
N ASN A 37 6.76 3.90 -6.48
CA ASN A 37 7.04 3.08 -7.66
C ASN A 37 8.42 2.43 -7.59
N ALA A 38 9.43 3.17 -7.14
CA ALA A 38 10.81 2.69 -7.06
C ALA A 38 10.93 1.53 -6.07
N GLU A 39 10.30 1.66 -4.90
CA GLU A 39 10.33 0.64 -3.85
C GLU A 39 9.60 -0.64 -4.26
N ILE A 40 8.48 -0.53 -4.98
CA ILE A 40 7.80 -1.71 -5.54
C ILE A 40 8.69 -2.41 -6.57
N GLN A 41 9.35 -1.65 -7.45
CA GLN A 41 10.25 -2.22 -8.45
C GLN A 41 11.43 -2.92 -7.79
N GLU A 42 12.06 -2.29 -6.82
CA GLU A 42 13.16 -2.85 -6.04
C GLU A 42 12.73 -4.14 -5.34
N ALA A 43 11.60 -4.13 -4.62
CA ALA A 43 11.09 -5.32 -3.94
C ALA A 43 10.84 -6.48 -4.90
N ILE A 44 10.22 -6.23 -6.06
CA ILE A 44 9.99 -7.28 -7.07
C ILE A 44 11.31 -7.81 -7.62
N VAL A 45 12.31 -6.94 -7.89
CA VAL A 45 13.63 -7.38 -8.37
C VAL A 45 14.33 -8.25 -7.34
N THR A 46 14.33 -7.85 -6.07
CA THR A 46 14.91 -8.62 -4.97
C THR A 46 14.24 -9.99 -4.84
N LEU A 47 12.91 -10.01 -4.74
CA LEU A 47 12.14 -11.26 -4.58
C LEU A 47 12.20 -12.19 -5.81
N ARG A 48 12.42 -11.65 -7.02
CA ARG A 48 12.74 -12.47 -8.21
C ARG A 48 14.04 -13.24 -8.03
N GLY A 49 15.06 -12.60 -7.45
CA GLY A 49 16.36 -13.23 -7.18
C GLY A 49 16.30 -14.24 -6.04
N ASP A 50 15.60 -13.88 -4.97
CA ASP A 50 15.60 -14.65 -3.72
C ASP A 50 14.56 -15.80 -3.73
N GLU A 51 13.37 -15.54 -4.29
CA GLU A 51 12.22 -16.45 -4.24
C GLU A 51 11.76 -16.95 -5.61
N GLY A 52 12.32 -16.43 -6.71
CA GLY A 52 11.97 -16.86 -8.06
C GLY A 52 10.64 -16.30 -8.58
N LEU A 53 10.12 -15.22 -7.99
CA LEU A 53 8.85 -14.60 -8.41
C LEU A 53 8.84 -14.26 -9.92
N SER A 54 7.66 -14.27 -10.52
CA SER A 54 7.47 -13.93 -11.94
C SER A 54 6.79 -12.57 -12.19
N LEU A 55 6.32 -11.88 -11.14
CA LEU A 55 5.70 -10.54 -11.20
C LEU A 55 6.45 -9.52 -12.06
N SER A 56 5.72 -8.76 -12.88
CA SER A 56 6.30 -7.70 -13.73
C SER A 56 6.65 -6.42 -12.95
N VAL A 57 7.83 -5.85 -13.24
CA VAL A 57 8.30 -4.54 -12.74
C VAL A 57 7.83 -3.34 -13.58
N GLY A 58 7.14 -3.59 -14.71
CA GLY A 58 6.89 -2.58 -15.73
C GLY A 58 5.77 -1.59 -15.41
N ASN A 59 4.91 -1.88 -14.43
CA ASN A 59 3.76 -1.01 -14.09
C ASN A 59 3.45 -0.98 -12.59
N PRO A 60 4.38 -0.46 -11.76
CA PRO A 60 4.20 -0.39 -10.31
C PRO A 60 3.02 0.49 -9.90
N ALA A 61 2.67 1.52 -10.67
CA ALA A 61 1.54 2.41 -10.38
C ALA A 61 0.18 1.69 -10.35
N ASN A 62 0.07 0.54 -11.04
CA ASN A 62 -1.14 -0.28 -11.04
C ASN A 62 -1.14 -1.37 -9.96
N PHE A 63 -0.05 -1.51 -9.19
CA PHE A 63 0.17 -2.62 -8.28
C PHE A 63 -1.01 -2.83 -7.32
N LEU A 64 -1.34 -1.81 -6.52
CA LEU A 64 -2.45 -1.87 -5.57
C LEU A 64 -3.80 -1.93 -6.29
N LYS A 65 -4.03 -1.12 -7.34
CA LYS A 65 -5.35 -1.06 -8.00
C LYS A 65 -5.77 -2.43 -8.55
N ASP A 66 -4.81 -3.16 -9.13
CA ASP A 66 -5.08 -4.47 -9.71
C ASP A 66 -5.28 -5.53 -8.61
N PHE A 67 -4.61 -5.40 -7.47
CA PHE A 67 -4.89 -6.23 -6.29
C PHE A 67 -6.31 -5.99 -5.76
N LEU A 68 -6.69 -4.71 -5.62
CA LEU A 68 -8.04 -4.31 -5.18
C LEU A 68 -9.14 -4.76 -6.14
N ARG A 69 -8.86 -5.06 -7.41
CA ARG A 69 -9.86 -5.61 -8.34
C ARG A 69 -10.19 -7.08 -8.08
N SER A 70 -9.37 -7.79 -7.31
CA SER A 70 -9.65 -9.19 -6.97
C SER A 70 -10.78 -9.30 -5.96
N TRP A 71 -11.70 -10.24 -6.20
CA TRP A 71 -12.75 -10.60 -5.23
C TRP A 71 -12.16 -11.28 -3.98
N SER A 72 -11.00 -11.94 -4.11
CA SER A 72 -10.30 -12.63 -3.02
C SER A 72 -9.29 -11.75 -2.28
N ARG A 73 -9.27 -10.43 -2.53
CA ARG A 73 -8.28 -9.49 -1.96
C ARG A 73 -8.14 -9.55 -0.43
N ASN A 74 -9.22 -9.77 0.31
CA ASN A 74 -9.15 -9.89 1.78
C ASN A 74 -8.48 -11.20 2.21
N ALA A 75 -8.73 -12.30 1.50
CA ALA A 75 -8.08 -13.58 1.77
C ALA A 75 -6.61 -13.61 1.33
N LEU A 76 -6.25 -12.81 0.33
CA LEU A 76 -4.88 -12.65 -0.15
C LEU A 76 -4.10 -11.56 0.59
N TRP A 77 -4.75 -10.77 1.45
CA TRP A 77 -4.02 -9.77 2.22
C TRP A 77 -3.08 -10.48 3.20
N PRO A 78 -1.81 -10.06 3.32
CA PRO A 78 -0.88 -10.80 4.16
C PRO A 78 -1.29 -10.83 5.63
N GLU A 79 -1.16 -12.01 6.25
CA GLU A 79 -1.57 -12.25 7.64
C GLU A 79 -0.75 -11.42 8.63
N ASP A 80 0.54 -11.25 8.39
CA ASP A 80 1.45 -10.41 9.17
C ASP A 80 1.01 -8.94 9.19
N VAL A 81 0.64 -8.42 8.02
CA VAL A 81 0.15 -7.03 7.89
C VAL A 81 -1.23 -6.88 8.53
N ALA A 82 -2.10 -7.87 8.35
CA ALA A 82 -3.44 -7.88 8.95
C ALA A 82 -3.38 -7.96 10.49
N ALA A 83 -2.52 -8.82 11.04
CA ALA A 83 -2.32 -9.00 12.47
C ALA A 83 -1.74 -7.75 13.14
N ALA A 84 -0.94 -6.97 12.39
CA ALA A 84 -0.48 -5.65 12.83
C ALA A 84 -1.59 -4.57 12.78
N GLY A 85 -2.77 -4.88 12.24
CA GLY A 85 -3.90 -3.95 12.13
C GLY A 85 -3.75 -2.93 11.01
N TYR A 86 -3.08 -3.29 9.90
CA TYR A 86 -2.86 -2.41 8.76
C TYR A 86 -3.53 -2.92 7.48
N THR A 87 -4.00 -1.95 6.67
CA THR A 87 -4.48 -2.12 5.29
C THR A 87 -3.70 -1.19 4.36
N ALA A 88 -4.03 -1.16 3.07
CA ALA A 88 -3.47 -0.24 2.09
C ALA A 88 -4.53 0.71 1.50
N ARG A 89 -4.14 1.96 1.27
CA ARG A 89 -4.95 2.96 0.58
C ARG A 89 -4.19 3.53 -0.60
N GLN A 90 -4.86 3.78 -1.72
CA GLN A 90 -4.20 4.38 -2.87
C GLN A 90 -3.64 5.78 -2.53
N ALA A 91 -2.39 6.01 -2.91
CA ALA A 91 -1.70 7.28 -2.76
C ALA A 91 -1.38 7.87 -4.15
N TYR A 92 -1.26 9.19 -4.23
CA TYR A 92 -1.07 9.89 -5.51
C TYR A 92 0.00 10.98 -5.39
N GLY A 93 0.70 11.22 -6.51
CA GLY A 93 1.72 12.26 -6.63
C GLY A 93 3.12 11.75 -6.27
N SER A 94 4.16 12.41 -6.81
CA SER A 94 5.58 12.14 -6.51
C SER A 94 6.02 10.68 -6.60
N GLY A 95 5.40 9.89 -7.49
CA GLY A 95 5.71 8.47 -7.63
C GLY A 95 5.14 7.56 -6.53
N ALA A 96 4.30 8.09 -5.63
CA ALA A 96 3.55 7.29 -4.65
C ALA A 96 2.57 6.34 -5.35
N VAL A 97 2.39 5.16 -4.75
CA VAL A 97 1.46 4.12 -5.22
C VAL A 97 0.39 3.86 -4.19
N PHE A 98 0.79 3.62 -2.94
CA PHE A 98 -0.13 3.40 -1.83
C PHE A 98 0.49 3.80 -0.50
N ASP A 99 -0.37 4.02 0.50
CA ASP A 99 0.01 4.12 1.90
C ASP A 99 -0.43 2.85 2.63
N PHE A 100 0.42 2.32 3.51
CA PHE A 100 -0.08 1.48 4.59
C PHE A 100 -0.79 2.37 5.61
N VAL A 101 -2.02 2.01 5.97
CA VAL A 101 -2.86 2.77 6.90
C VAL A 101 -3.41 1.84 7.97
N PRO A 102 -3.49 2.28 9.24
CA PRO A 102 -4.08 1.46 10.29
C PRO A 102 -5.57 1.24 10.02
N TYR A 103 -6.10 0.14 10.53
CA TYR A 103 -7.53 -0.15 10.55
C TYR A 103 -8.29 0.96 11.28
N LEU A 104 -9.50 1.25 10.81
CA LEU A 104 -10.42 2.12 11.52
C LEU A 104 -10.92 1.42 12.80
N PRO A 105 -11.35 2.18 13.83
CA PRO A 105 -11.97 1.59 15.00
C PRO A 105 -13.14 0.67 14.62
N GLY A 106 -13.08 -0.59 15.07
CA GLY A 106 -14.10 -1.61 14.80
C GLY A 106 -13.99 -2.31 13.43
N GLN A 107 -13.01 -1.97 12.60
CA GLN A 107 -12.74 -2.67 11.36
C GLN A 107 -12.10 -4.04 11.63
N THR A 108 -12.68 -5.09 11.05
CA THR A 108 -12.18 -6.47 11.17
C THR A 108 -11.54 -6.99 9.88
N ASP A 109 -11.97 -6.48 8.72
CA ASP A 109 -11.43 -6.88 7.42
C ASP A 109 -10.42 -5.85 6.89
N PRO A 110 -9.39 -6.25 6.13
CA PRO A 110 -8.44 -5.30 5.53
C PRO A 110 -9.11 -4.32 4.54
N PHE A 111 -9.97 -4.84 3.66
CA PHE A 111 -10.69 -4.10 2.62
C PHE A 111 -12.20 -4.39 2.72
N PRO A 112 -12.87 -3.81 3.71
CA PRO A 112 -14.32 -3.96 3.88
C PRO A 112 -15.07 -3.30 2.70
N TYR A 113 -16.24 -3.83 2.35
CA TYR A 113 -17.08 -3.20 1.34
C TYR A 113 -17.65 -1.89 1.88
N GLU A 114 -17.74 -0.87 1.02
CA GLU A 114 -18.16 0.49 1.40
C GLU A 114 -19.58 0.55 2.01
N TYR A 115 -20.39 -0.50 1.83
CA TYR A 115 -21.74 -0.62 2.37
C TYR A 115 -21.81 -1.34 3.73
N ASP A 116 -20.73 -1.98 4.17
CA ASP A 116 -20.70 -2.73 5.43
C ASP A 116 -20.27 -1.87 6.64
N PHE A 117 -19.84 -0.62 6.39
CA PHE A 117 -19.50 0.31 7.45
C PHE A 117 -20.69 1.18 7.89
N THR A 118 -21.18 0.94 9.10
CA THR A 118 -22.04 1.88 9.85
C THR A 118 -21.24 2.86 10.73
N GLY A 119 -19.90 2.82 10.64
CA GLY A 119 -19.02 3.70 11.39
C GLY A 119 -18.98 5.10 10.79
N GLU A 120 -19.17 6.11 11.64
CA GLU A 120 -19.08 7.52 11.27
C GLU A 120 -17.70 7.79 10.63
N ARG A 121 -17.69 8.03 9.31
CA ARG A 121 -16.49 8.38 8.56
C ARG A 121 -16.03 9.74 9.09
N THR A 122 -15.03 9.80 9.98
CA THR A 122 -14.37 11.07 10.27
C THR A 122 -13.78 11.58 8.96
N PRO A 123 -14.25 12.70 8.39
CA PRO A 123 -13.65 13.22 7.17
C PRO A 123 -12.18 13.52 7.47
N ALA A 124 -11.30 13.10 6.56
CA ALA A 124 -9.90 13.46 6.63
C ALA A 124 -9.79 14.99 6.76
N PRO A 125 -8.87 15.53 7.58
CA PRO A 125 -8.69 16.97 7.66
C PRO A 125 -8.43 17.49 6.25
N ASP A 126 -9.30 18.42 5.82
CA ASP A 126 -9.21 19.13 4.56
C ASP A 126 -7.78 19.67 4.45
N ARG A 127 -7.01 19.18 3.46
CA ARG A 127 -5.67 19.69 3.19
C ARG A 127 -5.87 21.13 2.75
N GLU A 128 -5.71 22.06 3.69
CA GLU A 128 -5.72 23.49 3.46
C GLU A 128 -4.94 23.79 2.18
N ARG A 129 -5.65 24.35 1.20
CA ARG A 129 -5.06 24.94 0.00
C ARG A 129 -4.10 26.04 0.45
N LEU A 130 -2.80 25.74 0.46
CA LEU A 130 -1.78 26.77 0.56
C LEU A 130 -1.95 27.77 -0.61
N PRO A 131 -1.96 29.09 -0.36
CA PRO A 131 -2.07 30.07 -1.43
C PRO A 131 -0.82 29.98 -2.32
N ALA A 132 -1.05 29.82 -3.64
CA ALA A 132 0.01 29.87 -4.63
C ALA A 132 0.65 31.26 -4.65
N ILE A 133 1.81 31.42 -4.01
CA ILE A 133 2.63 32.63 -4.14
C ILE A 133 3.19 32.66 -5.57
N ARG A 134 2.61 33.49 -6.43
CA ARG A 134 3.17 33.83 -7.75
C ARG A 134 4.44 34.67 -7.55
N ARG A 135 5.59 34.14 -7.97
CA ARG A 135 6.81 34.96 -8.17
C ARG A 135 6.56 35.94 -9.32
N ALA A 136 6.51 37.24 -9.01
CA ALA A 136 6.60 38.28 -10.02
C ALA A 136 8.01 38.28 -10.62
N ARG A 137 8.12 38.10 -11.94
CA ARG A 137 9.34 38.40 -12.69
C ARG A 137 9.45 39.91 -12.84
N ALA A 138 10.42 40.52 -12.17
CA ALA A 138 10.93 41.82 -12.57
C ALA A 138 11.65 41.65 -13.92
N ARG A 139 11.29 42.45 -14.92
CA ARG A 139 12.13 42.74 -16.08
C ARG A 139 12.65 44.16 -15.94
N SER A 140 13.89 44.30 -16.40
CA SER A 140 14.80 45.43 -16.40
C SER A 140 14.22 46.74 -16.89
#